data_AF-A0A661BVM7-F1
#
_entry.id   AF-A0A661BVM7-F1
#
_cell.length_a   1.000
_cell.length_b   1.000
_cell.length_c   1.000
_cell.angle_alpha   90.00
_cell.angle_beta   90.00
_cell.angle_gamma   90.00
#
_symmetry.space_group_name_H-M   'P 1'
#
loop_
_entity.id
_entity.type
_entity.pdbx_description
1 polymer ?
#
loop_
_entity_poly.entity_id
_entity_poly.type
_entity_poly.pdbx_seq_one_letter_code
_entity_poly.pdbx_strand_id
1 'polypeptide(L)'
;MTNNSNKDKTLGDVMRSRGVSRRSFLKFCAATASMMAMSPAMIPKIAHALESAKRPSVIWLSFQECTGCTESLTRAHTATIESLIFDSISLDYHHTLQAASGDAAEEARKA
;
A
#
# COMPACT_ATOMS: atom_id res chain seq x y z
N MET A 1 -20.24 -6.50 -14.82
CA MET A 1 -19.89 -5.33 -13.98
C MET A 1 -18.84 -5.80 -12.98
N THR A 2 -17.56 -5.65 -13.30
CA THR A 2 -16.47 -6.07 -12.41
C THR A 2 -16.43 -5.13 -11.20
N ASN A 3 -16.85 -5.66 -10.06
CA ASN A 3 -16.88 -4.98 -8.78
C ASN A 3 -15.42 -4.80 -8.33
N ASN A 4 -14.77 -3.71 -8.75
CA ASN A 4 -13.34 -3.51 -8.47
C ASN A 4 -13.19 -3.06 -7.02
N SER A 5 -12.98 -4.03 -6.12
CA SER A 5 -12.69 -3.78 -4.71
C SER A 5 -11.47 -2.84 -4.59
N ASN A 6 -11.50 -1.91 -3.63
CA ASN A 6 -10.40 -0.95 -3.39
C ASN A 6 -9.05 -1.66 -3.07
N LYS A 7 -9.09 -2.98 -2.83
CA LYS A 7 -7.92 -3.85 -2.66
C LYS A 7 -7.09 -4.04 -3.94
N ASP A 8 -7.70 -3.92 -5.12
CA ASP A 8 -7.07 -4.27 -6.40
C ASP A 8 -6.57 -3.07 -7.22
N LYS A 9 -6.81 -1.84 -6.74
CA LYS A 9 -6.32 -0.65 -7.44
C LYS A 9 -4.81 -0.60 -7.44
N THR A 10 -4.21 -0.33 -8.59
CA THR A 10 -2.79 -0.05 -8.67
C THR A 10 -2.51 1.42 -8.32
N LEU A 11 -1.25 1.73 -8.00
CA LEU A 11 -0.80 3.10 -7.80
C LEU A 11 -1.08 3.95 -9.05
N GLY A 12 -0.96 3.38 -10.25
CA GLY A 12 -1.34 4.06 -11.49
C GLY A 12 -2.81 4.49 -11.52
N ASP A 13 -3.73 3.63 -11.08
CA ASP A 13 -5.16 3.95 -11.00
C ASP A 13 -5.44 5.05 -9.98
N VAL A 14 -4.81 4.96 -8.80
CA VAL A 14 -4.95 5.96 -7.73
C VAL A 14 -4.45 7.32 -8.20
N MET A 15 -3.26 7.37 -8.82
CA MET A 15 -2.69 8.61 -9.35
C MET A 15 -3.58 9.24 -10.42
N ARG A 16 -4.15 8.43 -11.33
CA ARG A 16 -5.11 8.91 -12.33
C ARG A 16 -6.37 9.48 -11.70
N SER A 17 -6.96 8.79 -10.71
CA SER A 17 -8.15 9.29 -10.00
C SER A 17 -7.91 10.60 -9.25
N ARG A 18 -6.66 10.88 -8.87
CA ARG A 18 -6.24 12.13 -8.21
C ARG A 18 -5.80 13.22 -9.20
N GLY A 19 -6.00 13.03 -10.50
CA GLY A 19 -5.72 14.04 -11.52
C GLY A 19 -4.25 14.15 -11.96
N VAL A 20 -3.41 13.16 -11.65
CA VAL A 20 -2.01 13.16 -12.10
C VAL A 20 -1.96 12.88 -13.60
N SER A 21 -1.50 13.86 -14.38
CA SER A 21 -1.33 13.69 -15.83
C SER A 21 -0.22 12.69 -16.15
N ARG A 22 -0.34 11.98 -17.28
CA ARG A 22 0.70 11.08 -17.80
C ARG A 22 2.06 11.79 -17.93
N ARG A 23 2.06 13.07 -18.33
CA ARG A 23 3.28 13.87 -18.44
C ARG A 23 3.95 14.13 -17.09
N SER A 24 3.17 14.51 -16.08
CA SER A 24 3.68 14.73 -14.72
C SER A 24 4.23 13.44 -14.11
N PHE A 25 3.55 12.32 -14.34
CA PHE A 25 4.00 11.00 -13.91
C PHE A 25 5.34 10.59 -14.55
N LEU A 26 5.50 10.77 -15.86
CA LEU A 26 6.77 10.47 -16.54
C LEU A 26 7.92 11.38 -16.09
N LYS A 27 7.64 12.65 -15.76
CA LYS A 27 8.64 13.54 -15.15
C LYS A 27 9.11 13.02 -13.80
N PHE A 28 8.20 12.52 -12.97
CA PHE A 28 8.55 11.89 -11.69
C PHE A 28 9.44 10.66 -11.92
N CYS A 29 9.07 9.76 -12.84
CA CYS A 29 9.87 8.57 -13.15
C CYS A 29 11.28 8.94 -13.65
N ALA A 30 11.40 9.98 -14.47
CA ALA A 30 12.69 10.51 -14.92
C ALA A 30 13.52 11.04 -13.74
N ALA A 31 12.92 11.83 -12.84
CA ALA A 31 13.60 12.32 -11.65
C ALA A 31 14.06 11.18 -10.72
N THR A 32 13.22 10.15 -10.51
CA THR A 32 13.60 8.95 -9.75
C THR A 32 14.77 8.23 -10.38
N ALA A 33 14.75 8.00 -11.70
CA ALA A 33 15.87 7.39 -12.42
C ALA A 33 17.16 8.18 -12.21
N SER A 34 17.10 9.52 -12.31
CA SER A 34 18.26 10.38 -12.08
C SER A 34 18.77 10.33 -10.64
N MET A 35 17.89 10.34 -9.64
CA MET A 35 18.28 10.23 -8.22
C MET A 35 18.98 8.90 -7.92
N MET A 36 18.62 7.83 -8.63
CA MET A 36 19.23 6.51 -8.51
C MET A 36 20.44 6.32 -9.46
N ALA A 37 20.90 7.38 -10.12
CA ALA A 37 21.98 7.35 -11.12
C ALA A 37 21.76 6.30 -12.24
N MET A 38 20.51 6.08 -12.64
CA MET A 38 20.13 5.13 -13.68
C MET A 38 20.09 5.79 -15.07
N SER A 39 20.36 5.00 -16.12
CA SER A 39 20.22 5.43 -17.51
C SER A 39 18.77 5.88 -17.84
N PRO A 40 18.56 6.90 -18.69
CA PRO A 40 17.23 7.29 -19.16
C PRO A 40 16.43 6.14 -19.81
N ALA A 41 17.11 5.12 -20.33
CA ALA A 41 16.48 3.92 -20.86
C ALA A 41 15.68 3.12 -19.80
N MET A 42 15.90 3.37 -18.51
CA MET A 42 15.16 2.72 -17.41
C MET A 42 13.82 3.40 -17.09
N ILE A 43 13.57 4.62 -17.60
CA ILE A 43 12.35 5.38 -17.31
C ILE A 43 11.07 4.58 -17.64
N PRO A 44 10.95 3.90 -18.80
CA PRO A 44 9.76 3.11 -19.10
C PRO A 44 9.55 1.93 -18.14
N LYS A 45 10.64 1.29 -17.67
CA LYS A 45 10.56 0.21 -16.68
C LYS A 45 10.10 0.72 -15.32
N ILE A 46 10.62 1.87 -14.89
CA ILE A 46 10.19 2.52 -13.64
C ILE A 46 8.72 2.91 -13.73
N ALA A 47 8.30 3.53 -14.84
CA ALA A 47 6.92 3.90 -15.09
C ALA A 47 6.00 2.69 -15.03
N HIS A 48 6.36 1.58 -15.69
CA HIS A 48 5.58 0.35 -15.65
C HIS A 48 5.47 -0.22 -14.22
N ALA A 49 6.60 -0.31 -13.51
CA ALA A 49 6.62 -0.83 -12.15
C ALA A 49 5.71 -0.02 -11.21
N LEU A 50 5.78 1.32 -11.28
CA LEU A 50 4.93 2.22 -10.50
C LEU A 50 3.47 2.18 -10.95
N GLU A 51 3.17 2.05 -12.25
CA GLU A 51 1.79 1.93 -12.73
C GLU A 51 1.13 0.62 -12.27
N SER A 52 1.88 -0.46 -12.15
CA SER A 52 1.38 -1.78 -11.71
C SER A 52 1.46 -2.02 -10.21
N ALA A 53 2.17 -1.15 -9.47
CA ALA A 53 2.41 -1.35 -8.04
C ALA A 53 1.09 -1.38 -7.26
N LYS A 54 0.96 -2.35 -6.35
CA LYS A 54 -0.13 -2.42 -5.37
C LYS A 54 0.31 -1.81 -4.04
N ARG A 55 -0.64 -1.60 -3.13
CA ARG A 55 -0.32 -1.20 -1.74
C ARG A 55 0.61 -2.23 -1.10
N PRO A 56 1.66 -1.81 -0.37
CA PRO A 56 2.53 -2.73 0.35
C PRO A 56 1.74 -3.59 1.35
N SER A 57 2.00 -4.89 1.36
CA SER A 57 1.47 -5.81 2.35
C SER A 57 2.21 -5.65 3.69
N VAL A 58 1.45 -5.64 4.78
CA VAL A 58 1.97 -5.54 6.16
C VAL A 58 1.37 -6.65 7.00
N ILE A 59 2.24 -7.41 7.67
CA ILE A 59 1.90 -8.41 8.69
C ILE A 59 2.33 -7.86 10.04
N TRP A 60 1.39 -7.76 10.97
CA TRP A 60 1.64 -7.31 12.34
C TRP A 60 1.54 -8.50 13.30
N LEU A 61 2.65 -8.83 13.97
CA LEU A 61 2.72 -9.94 14.91
C LEU A 61 2.76 -9.43 16.34
N SER A 62 1.76 -9.81 17.12
CA SER A 62 1.68 -9.55 18.56
C SER A 62 2.31 -10.72 19.32
N PHE A 63 3.31 -10.42 20.16
CA PHE A 63 3.93 -11.38 21.07
C PHE A 63 3.54 -11.05 22.52
N GLN A 64 4.52 -10.92 23.42
CA GLN A 64 4.29 -10.46 24.78
C GLN A 64 4.11 -8.94 24.80
N GLU A 65 2.95 -8.47 24.33
CA GLU A 65 2.60 -7.05 24.31
C GLU A 65 1.37 -6.74 25.19
N CYS A 66 1.14 -5.44 25.43
CA CYS A 66 -0.03 -4.93 26.14
C CYS A 66 -1.09 -4.30 25.21
N THR A 67 -0.91 -4.38 23.88
CA THR A 67 -1.78 -3.76 22.86
C THR A 67 -1.74 -2.23 22.85
N GLY A 68 -0.92 -1.60 23.70
CA GLY A 68 -0.72 -0.15 23.71
C GLY A 68 -0.13 0.40 22.40
N CYS A 69 0.71 -0.38 21.70
CA CYS A 69 1.24 0.02 20.39
C CYS A 69 0.14 0.10 19.32
N THR A 70 -0.82 -0.83 19.32
CA THR A 70 -2.00 -0.78 18.47
C THR A 70 -2.94 0.36 18.88
N GLU A 71 -3.14 0.59 20.18
CA GLU A 71 -3.99 1.69 20.66
C GLU A 71 -3.44 3.05 20.22
N SER A 72 -2.13 3.25 20.31
CA SER A 72 -1.44 4.46 19.84
C SER A 72 -1.74 4.74 18.36
N LEU A 73 -1.82 3.70 17.52
CA LEU A 73 -2.22 3.84 16.12
C LEU A 73 -3.64 4.37 15.95
N THR A 74 -4.57 4.00 16.84
CA THR A 74 -5.96 4.52 16.81
C THR A 74 -6.05 6.02 17.15
N ARG A 75 -4.99 6.59 17.74
CA ARG A 75 -4.89 8.01 18.09
C ARG A 75 -4.08 8.81 17.07
N ALA A 76 -3.55 8.19 16.02
CA ALA A 76 -2.76 8.88 15.01
C ALA A 76 -3.60 9.87 14.19
N HIS A 77 -3.12 11.12 14.05
CA HIS A 77 -3.86 12.19 13.37
C HIS A 77 -3.42 12.45 11.93
N THR A 78 -2.14 12.26 11.60
CA THR A 78 -1.61 12.50 10.24
C THR A 78 -1.76 11.29 9.33
N ALA A 79 -1.64 10.09 9.89
CA ALA A 79 -1.94 8.82 9.26
C ALA A 79 -2.99 8.11 10.10
N THR A 80 -4.25 8.53 9.97
CA THR A 80 -5.35 7.89 10.69
C THR A 80 -5.43 6.42 10.30
N ILE A 81 -5.96 5.59 11.20
CA ILE A 81 -6.03 4.14 11.00
C ILE A 81 -6.79 3.78 9.72
N GLU A 82 -7.83 4.52 9.36
CA GLU A 82 -8.62 4.32 8.15
C GLU A 82 -7.79 4.63 6.89
N SER A 83 -7.13 5.80 6.85
CA SER A 83 -6.28 6.19 5.73
C SER A 83 -5.08 5.25 5.56
N LEU A 84 -4.51 4.80 6.67
CA LEU A 84 -3.42 3.83 6.64
C LEU A 84 -3.87 2.52 5.99
N ILE A 85 -4.98 1.93 6.46
CA ILE A 85 -5.48 0.62 6.01
C ILE A 85 -6.11 0.67 4.62
N PHE A 86 -6.72 1.79 4.20
CA PHE A 86 -7.44 1.86 2.92
C PHE A 86 -6.65 2.52 1.79
N ASP A 87 -5.73 3.44 2.10
CA ASP A 87 -5.03 4.22 1.08
C ASP A 87 -3.53 3.93 1.01
N SER A 88 -2.90 3.55 2.13
CA SER A 88 -1.42 3.50 2.22
C SER A 88 -0.86 2.08 2.17
N ILE A 89 -1.39 1.17 2.98
CA ILE A 89 -0.92 -0.23 3.09
C ILE A 89 -2.09 -1.21 2.94
N SER A 90 -1.78 -2.48 2.71
CA SER A 90 -2.68 -3.60 2.95
C SER A 90 -2.28 -4.25 4.28
N LEU A 91 -3.07 -4.03 5.34
CA LEU A 91 -2.85 -4.70 6.63
C LEU A 91 -3.46 -6.10 6.55
N ASP A 92 -2.66 -7.08 6.15
CA ASP A 92 -3.15 -8.41 5.79
C ASP A 92 -3.28 -9.36 6.99
N TYR A 93 -2.57 -9.06 8.08
CA TYR A 93 -2.69 -9.82 9.34
C TYR A 93 -2.45 -8.91 10.55
N HIS A 94 -3.45 -8.85 11.44
CA HIS A 94 -3.38 -8.09 12.69
C HIS A 94 -4.50 -8.57 13.63
N HIS A 95 -4.15 -9.30 14.70
CA HIS A 95 -5.13 -9.96 15.59
C HIS A 95 -6.27 -9.07 16.09
N THR A 96 -5.97 -7.84 16.51
CA THR A 96 -6.98 -6.94 17.10
C THR A 96 -7.99 -6.36 16.10
N LEU A 97 -7.64 -6.29 14.80
CA LEU A 97 -8.41 -5.55 13.78
C LEU A 97 -8.97 -6.45 12.68
N GLN A 98 -8.39 -7.63 12.49
CA GLN A 98 -8.83 -8.56 11.47
C GLN A 98 -10.20 -9.16 11.80
N ALA A 99 -11.01 -9.40 10.77
CA ALA A 99 -12.31 -10.05 10.93
C ALA A 99 -12.20 -11.57 11.12
N ALA A 100 -11.16 -12.22 10.57
CA ALA A 100 -10.96 -13.66 10.66
C ALA A 100 -10.33 -14.07 12.01
N SER A 101 -10.64 -15.28 12.48
CA SER A 101 -10.12 -15.84 13.73
C SER A 101 -9.74 -17.31 13.58
N GLY A 102 -8.89 -17.83 14.46
CA GLY A 102 -8.47 -19.23 14.44
C GLY A 102 -7.79 -19.62 13.12
N ASP A 103 -8.13 -20.79 12.58
CA ASP A 103 -7.52 -21.31 11.35
C ASP A 103 -7.70 -20.37 10.15
N ALA A 104 -8.86 -19.70 10.05
CA ALA A 104 -9.11 -18.74 8.98
C ALA A 104 -8.16 -17.53 9.02
N ALA A 105 -7.73 -17.11 10.22
CA ALA A 105 -6.72 -16.08 10.36
C ALA A 105 -5.33 -16.57 9.92
N GLU A 106 -4.97 -17.81 10.26
CA GLU A 106 -3.67 -18.38 9.85
C GLU A 106 -3.59 -18.64 8.35
N GLU A 107 -4.69 -19.02 7.71
CA GLU A 107 -4.74 -19.12 6.24
C GLU A 107 -4.57 -17.76 5.59
N ALA A 108 -5.20 -16.70 6.13
CA ALA A 108 -4.98 -15.33 5.66
C ALA A 108 -3.52 -14.86 5.81
N ARG A 109 -2.80 -15.33 6.85
CA ARG A 109 -1.37 -15.00 7.06
C ARG A 109 -0.44 -15.66 6.05
N LYS A 110 -0.80 -16.84 5.54
CA LYS A 110 0.03 -17.64 4.62
C LYS A 110 -0.20 -17.29 3.14
N ALA A 111 -1.34 -16.69 2.83
CA ALA A 111 -1.75 -16.28 1.48
C ALA A 111 -0.92 -15.09 0.97
#